data_AF-A0A1I0MWX0-F1
#
_entry.id   AF-A0A1I0MWX0-F1
#
_cell.length_a   1.000
_cell.length_b   1.000
_cell.length_c   1.000
_cell.angle_alpha   90.00
_cell.angle_beta   90.00
_cell.angle_gamma   90.00
#
_symmetry.space_group_name_H-M   'P 1'
#
loop_
_entity.id
_entity.type
_entity.pdbx_description
1 polymer ?
#
loop_
_entity_poly.entity_id
_entity_poly.type
_entity_poly.pdbx_seq_one_letter_code
_entity_poly.pdbx_strand_id
1 'polypeptide(L)' 'MERRRVYRILLVIVLILTVIYTMGIMGLVPFQWSYYITIFMIVLFIYLKIEKRLQGGQ' A
#
# COMPACT_ATOMS: atom_id res chain seq x y z
N MET A 1 -13.99 -5.25 -14.01
CA MET A 1 -13.04 -4.47 -14.85
C MET A 1 -11.64 -5.02 -14.64
N GLU A 2 -10.95 -5.42 -15.72
CA GLU A 2 -9.71 -6.23 -15.77
C GLU A 2 -8.84 -6.15 -14.51
N ARG A 3 -8.51 -7.28 -13.86
CA ARG A 3 -7.57 -7.34 -12.71
C ARG A 3 -6.35 -6.43 -12.91
N ARG A 4 -5.86 -6.30 -14.15
CA ARG A 4 -4.81 -5.34 -14.56
C ARG A 4 -5.04 -3.90 -14.10
N ARG A 5 -6.26 -3.37 -14.19
CA ARG A 5 -6.58 -1.99 -13.80
C ARG A 5 -6.53 -1.83 -12.28
N VAL A 6 -7.00 -2.81 -11.52
CA VAL A 6 -6.94 -2.81 -10.04
C VAL A 6 -5.49 -2.89 -9.54
N TYR A 7 -4.69 -3.82 -10.09
CA TYR A 7 -3.26 -3.92 -9.76
C TYR A 7 -2.50 -2.64 -10.13
N ARG A 8 -2.83 -2.00 -11.26
CA ARG A 8 -2.19 -0.75 -11.69
C ARG A 8 -2.53 0.41 -10.75
N ILE A 9 -3.78 0.50 -10.29
CA ILE A 9 -4.21 1.52 -9.30
C ILE A 9 -3.52 1.28 -7.95
N LEU A 10 -3.48 0.03 -7.48
CA LEU A 10 -2.75 -0.35 -6.26
C LEU A 10 -1.27 0.00 -6.33
N LEU A 11 -0.63 -0.26 -7.46
CA LEU A 11 0.78 0.05 -7.67
C LEU A 11 1.03 1.56 -7.60
N VAL A 12 0.15 2.37 -8.20
CA VAL A 12 0.22 3.84 -8.11
C VAL A 12 0.05 4.30 -6.67
N ILE A 13 -0.90 3.73 -5.92
CA ILE A 13 -1.12 4.05 -4.51
C ILE A 13 0.11 3.71 -3.67
N VAL A 14 0.69 2.52 -3.84
CA VAL A 14 1.90 2.09 -3.14
C VAL A 14 3.09 3.01 -3.45
N LEU A 15 3.22 3.45 -4.71
CA LEU A 15 4.28 4.36 -5.12
C LEU A 15 4.15 5.72 -4.40
N ILE A 16 2.93 6.28 -4.36
CA ILE A 16 2.66 7.53 -3.66
C ILE A 16 2.94 7.39 -2.16
N LEU A 17 2.48 6.30 -1.54
CA LEU A 17 2.72 6.04 -0.11
C LEU A 17 4.20 5.89 0.20
N THR A 18 4.97 5.28 -0.70
CA THR A 18 6.42 5.12 -0.57
C THR A 18 7.11 6.49 -0.57
N VAL A 19 6.74 7.38 -1.50
CA VAL A 19 7.28 8.74 -1.55
C VAL A 19 6.99 9.50 -0.26
N ILE A 20 5.76 9.42 0.25
CA ILE A 20 5.39 10.12 1.50
C ILE A 20 6.11 9.50 2.70
N TYR A 21 6.26 8.18 2.76
CA TYR A 21 7.03 7.49 3.79
C TYR A 21 8.50 7.93 3.79
N THR A 22 9.13 8.03 2.61
CA THR A 22 10.50 8.52 2.47
C THR A 22 10.63 9.99 2.90
N MET A 23 9.69 10.86 2.53
CA MET A 23 9.66 12.25 3.03
C MET A 23 9.50 12.31 4.55
N GLY A 24 8.72 11.39 5.11
CA GLY A 24 8.56 11.21 6.55
C GLY A 24 9.84 10.76 7.26
N ILE A 25 10.65 9.89 6.65
CA ILE A 25 11.99 9.53 7.15
C ILE A 25 12.96 10.71 7.07
N MET A 26 12.92 11.47 5.98
CA MET A 26 13.76 12.66 5.80
C MET A 26 13.39 13.82 6.76
N GLY A 27 12.33 13.67 7.56
CA GLY A 27 11.87 14.70 8.48
C GLY A 27 11.15 15.88 7.81
N LEU A 28 10.81 15.75 6.52
CA LEU A 28 10.05 16.77 5.78
C LEU A 28 8.56 16.76 6.12
N VAL A 29 8.06 15.64 6.64
CA VAL A 29 6.66 15.44 7.03
C VAL A 29 6.62 14.94 8.48
N PRO A 30 5.65 15.38 9.32
CA PRO A 30 5.57 14.96 10.70
C PRO A 30 5.51 13.43 10.81
N PHE A 31 6.30 12.84 11.71
CA PHE A 31 6.45 11.39 11.89
C PHE A 31 5.11 10.64 12.09
N GLN A 32 4.10 11.35 12.62
CA GLN A 32 2.73 10.85 12.75
C GLN A 32 2.14 10.39 11.40
N TRP A 33 2.41 11.10 10.31
CA TRP A 33 1.95 10.71 8.97
C TRP A 33 2.60 9.42 8.49
N SER A 34 3.91 9.26 8.72
CA SER A 34 4.65 8.03 8.39
C SER A 34 4.07 6.82 9.11
N TYR A 35 3.64 7.00 10.37
CA TYR A 35 3.01 5.96 11.18
C TYR A 35 1.69 5.48 10.56
N TYR A 36 0.79 6.40 10.20
CA TYR A 36 -0.48 6.05 9.55
C TYR A 36 -0.29 5.39 8.19
N ILE A 37 0.68 5.86 7.40
CA ILE A 37 1.02 5.28 6.09
C ILE A 37 1.54 3.85 6.24
N THR A 38 2.39 3.61 7.24
CA THR A 38 2.93 2.29 7.52
C THR A 38 1.83 1.31 7.92
N ILE A 39 0.93 1.73 8.82
CA ILE A 39 -0.23 0.91 9.23
C ILE A 39 -1.13 0.62 8.02
N PHE A 40 -1.43 1.63 7.21
CA PHE A 40 -2.25 1.47 6.02
C PHE A 40 -1.62 0.47 5.04
N MET A 41 -0.31 0.58 4.76
CA MET A 41 0.44 -0.35 3.92
C MET A 41 0.38 -1.79 4.45
N ILE A 42 0.53 -1.99 5.77
CA ILE A 42 0.45 -3.31 6.40
C ILE A 42 -0.95 -3.91 6.22
N VAL A 43 -2.00 -3.14 6.50
CA VAL A 43 -3.39 -3.59 6.35
C VAL A 43 -3.71 -3.92 4.89
N LEU A 44 -3.30 -3.05 3.96
CA LEU A 44 -3.46 -3.26 2.51
C LEU A 44 -2.74 -4.53 2.05
N PHE A 45 -1.52 -4.75 2.53
CA PHE A 45 -0.73 -5.94 2.20
C PHE A 45 -1.39 -7.22 2.72
N ILE A 46 -1.89 -7.22 3.96
CA ILE A 46 -2.63 -8.35 4.53
C ILE A 46 -3.91 -8.63 3.74
N TYR A 47 -4.67 -7.59 3.40
CA TYR A 47 -5.89 -7.70 2.61
C TYR A 47 -5.62 -8.34 1.24
N LEU A 48 -4.63 -7.84 0.50
CA LEU A 48 -4.25 -8.38 -0.81
C LEU A 48 -3.70 -9.82 -0.71
N LYS A 49 -2.96 -10.13 0.34
CA LYS A 49 -2.45 -11.48 0.60
C LYS A 49 -3.58 -12.47 0.83
N ILE A 50 -4.61 -12.08 1.58
CA ILE A 50 -5.81 -12.88 1.82
C ILE A 50 -6.60 -13.05 0.52
N GLU A 51 -6.80 -11.97 -0.24
CA GLU A 51 -7.47 -12.02 -1.54
C GLU A 51 -6.77 -12.98 -2.51
N LYS A 52 -5.43 -12.94 -2.61
CA LYS A 52 -4.66 -13.90 -3.43
C LYS A 52 -4.79 -15.33 -2.94
N ARG A 53 -4.84 -15.58 -1.63
CA ARG A 53 -5.06 -16.94 -1.10
C ARG A 53 -6.46 -17.46 -1.42
N LEU A 54 -7.48 -16.61 -1.34
CA LEU A 54 -8.85 -16.96 -1.70
C LEU A 54 -9.01 -17.20 -3.22
N GLN A 55 -8.23 -16.51 -4.06
CA GLN A 55 -8.25 -16.69 -5.51
C GLN A 55 -7.36 -17.84 -6.02
N GLY A 56 -6.44 -18.36 -5.21
CA GLY A 56 -5.54 -19.48 -5.56
C GLY A 56 -6.04 -20.87 -5.13
N GLY A 57 -7.30 -20.98 -4.72
CA GLY A 57 -7.95 -22.23 -4.27
C GLY A 57 -8.89 -22.86 -5.30
N GLN A 58 -8.73 -22.55 -6.59
CA GLN A 58 -9.35 -23.28 -7.71
C GLN A 58 -8.30 -23.60 -8.77
#